data_AF-A0A1Q6Y961-F1
#
_entry.id   AF-A0A1Q6Y961-F1
#
_cell.length_a   1.000
_cell.length_b   1.000
_cell.length_c   1.000
_cell.angle_alpha   90.00
_cell.angle_beta   90.00
_cell.angle_gamma   90.00
#
_symmetry.space_group_name_H-M   'P 1'
#
loop_
_entity.id
_entity.type
_entity.pdbx_description
1 polymer ?
#
loop_
_entity_poly.entity_id
_entity_poly.type
_entity_poly.pdbx_seq_one_letter_code
_entity_poly.pdbx_strand_id
1 'polypeptide(L)'
;MKIKVTSVYVDDQSKALRFYTEVLGFAKKTDFSQGPYRWLTVASPEEPNGTELQLALNNNPAAKAYQQAMFQQGQPAAMFFTDDVKGDYERIKARGAEFTMPPKD
;
A
#
# COMPACT_ATOMS: atom_id res chain seq x y z
N MET A 1 11.69 20.56 -6.14
CA MET A 1 11.75 19.09 -6.28
C MET A 1 10.60 18.48 -5.49
N LYS A 2 9.90 17.46 -6.00
CA LYS A 2 8.73 16.84 -5.34
C LYS A 2 8.89 15.32 -5.36
N ILE A 3 8.52 14.64 -4.27
CA ILE A 3 8.35 13.18 -4.29
C ILE A 3 7.04 12.91 -5.03
N LYS A 4 7.10 12.16 -6.13
CA LYS A 4 5.91 11.84 -6.93
C LYS A 4 5.47 10.39 -6.83
N VAL A 5 6.41 9.50 -6.49
CA VAL A 5 6.15 8.07 -6.35
C VAL A 5 6.97 7.58 -5.16
N THR A 6 6.37 6.71 -4.35
CA THR A 6 7.06 5.83 -3.40
C THR A 6 6.57 4.41 -3.61
N SER A 7 7.24 3.41 -3.03
CA SER A 7 6.96 2.00 -3.31
C SER A 7 6.81 1.17 -2.05
N VAL A 8 5.88 0.22 -2.10
CA VAL A 8 5.78 -0.91 -1.16
C VAL A 8 5.95 -2.21 -1.93
N TYR A 9 6.72 -3.14 -1.35
CA TYR A 9 6.93 -4.46 -1.95
C TYR A 9 5.80 -5.42 -1.60
N VAL A 10 5.23 -6.06 -2.61
CA VAL A 10 4.10 -6.99 -2.49
C VAL A 10 4.43 -8.33 -3.13
N ASP A 11 3.86 -9.40 -2.59
CA ASP A 11 4.04 -10.79 -3.06
C ASP A 11 3.13 -11.13 -4.25
N ASP A 12 1.94 -10.54 -4.30
CA ASP A 12 0.97 -10.66 -5.39
C ASP A 12 0.34 -9.29 -5.67
N GLN A 13 0.61 -8.72 -6.85
CA GLN A 13 0.11 -7.39 -7.22
C GLN A 13 -1.42 -7.34 -7.42
N SER A 14 -2.07 -8.44 -7.76
CA SER A 14 -3.54 -8.49 -7.92
C SER A 14 -4.23 -8.57 -6.56
N LYS A 15 -3.67 -9.34 -5.62
CA LYS A 15 -4.11 -9.33 -4.21
C LYS A 15 -3.88 -7.95 -3.59
N ALA A 16 -2.71 -7.37 -3.81
CA ALA A 16 -2.39 -6.03 -3.33
C ALA A 16 -3.36 -5.00 -3.91
N LEU A 17 -3.62 -5.01 -5.22
CA LEU A 17 -4.56 -4.07 -5.83
C LEU A 17 -5.90 -4.06 -5.10
N ARG A 18 -6.52 -5.24 -4.93
CA ARG A 18 -7.79 -5.38 -4.21
C ARG A 18 -7.70 -4.84 -2.79
N PHE A 19 -6.66 -5.19 -2.04
CA PHE A 19 -6.49 -4.69 -0.67
C PHE A 19 -6.38 -3.15 -0.64
N TYR A 20 -5.49 -2.57 -1.44
CA TYR A 20 -5.27 -1.13 -1.42
C TYR A 20 -6.48 -0.34 -1.95
N THR A 21 -7.28 -0.90 -2.87
CA THR A 21 -8.46 -0.20 -3.39
C THR A 21 -9.75 -0.50 -2.61
N GLU A 22 -10.07 -1.75 -2.39
CA GLU A 22 -11.35 -2.16 -1.80
C GLU A 22 -11.34 -2.07 -0.27
N VAL A 23 -10.20 -2.37 0.36
CA VAL A 23 -10.06 -2.34 1.83
C VAL A 23 -9.65 -0.93 2.28
N LEU A 24 -8.48 -0.44 1.85
CA LEU A 24 -7.96 0.87 2.27
C LEU A 24 -8.67 2.06 1.60
N GLY A 25 -9.25 1.86 0.41
CA GLY A 25 -10.01 2.91 -0.28
C GLY A 25 -9.20 3.80 -1.22
N PHE A 26 -7.95 3.43 -1.56
CA PHE A 26 -7.21 4.14 -2.60
C PHE A 26 -7.82 3.94 -3.99
N ALA A 27 -7.53 4.84 -4.92
CA ALA A 27 -7.91 4.70 -6.32
C ALA A 27 -6.73 4.13 -7.13
N LYS A 28 -7.00 3.15 -8.02
CA LYS A 28 -6.02 2.71 -9.02
C LYS A 28 -5.65 3.88 -9.93
N LYS A 29 -4.36 4.16 -10.10
CA LYS A 29 -3.87 5.28 -10.91
C LYS A 29 -3.26 4.81 -12.22
N THR A 30 -2.19 4.03 -12.16
CA THR A 30 -1.50 3.49 -13.34
C THR A 30 -1.43 1.97 -13.25
N ASP A 31 -1.71 1.28 -14.36
CA ASP A 31 -1.62 -0.18 -14.45
C ASP A 31 -1.25 -0.58 -15.87
N PHE A 32 0.02 -0.90 -16.10
CA PHE A 32 0.50 -1.41 -17.39
C PHE A 32 1.55 -2.49 -17.20
N SER A 33 1.69 -3.34 -18.22
CA SER A 33 2.64 -4.45 -18.19
C SER A 33 3.57 -4.42 -19.41
N GLN A 34 4.81 -4.84 -19.19
CA GLN A 34 5.81 -5.09 -20.22
C GLN A 34 6.53 -6.40 -19.91
N GLY A 35 6.16 -7.45 -20.63
CA GLY A 35 6.65 -8.81 -20.34
C GLY A 35 6.27 -9.23 -18.90
N PRO A 36 7.23 -9.73 -18.09
CA PRO A 36 6.95 -10.13 -16.71
C PRO A 36 6.83 -8.93 -15.75
N TYR A 37 7.12 -7.71 -16.20
CA TYR A 37 7.06 -6.51 -15.39
C TYR A 37 5.66 -5.90 -15.46
N ARG A 38 5.11 -5.51 -14.30
CA ARG A 38 3.87 -4.74 -14.19
C ARG A 38 4.10 -3.52 -13.33
N TRP A 39 3.89 -2.33 -13.91
CA TRP A 39 3.84 -1.07 -13.18
C TRP A 39 2.42 -0.83 -12.70
N LEU A 40 2.23 -0.91 -11.38
CA LEU A 40 0.94 -0.73 -10.74
C LEU A 40 1.05 0.32 -9.63
N THR A 41 0.24 1.37 -9.71
CA THR A 41 0.17 2.42 -8.69
C THR A 41 -1.26 2.70 -8.24
N VAL A 42 -1.39 3.13 -7.00
CA VAL A 42 -2.62 3.67 -6.41
C VAL A 42 -2.36 5.09 -5.88
N ALA A 43 -3.41 5.88 -5.72
CA ALA A 43 -3.35 7.24 -5.18
C ALA A 43 -4.52 7.52 -4.24
N SER A 44 -4.37 8.52 -3.38
CA SER A 44 -5.49 9.04 -2.58
C SER A 44 -6.59 9.59 -3.50
N PRO A 45 -7.87 9.24 -3.28
CA PRO A 45 -8.98 9.90 -3.97
C PRO A 45 -9.06 11.41 -3.69
N GLU A 46 -8.52 11.88 -2.56
CA GLU A 46 -8.47 13.29 -2.18
C GLU A 46 -7.38 14.06 -2.95
N GLU A 47 -6.32 13.36 -3.35
CA GLU A 47 -5.23 13.90 -4.16
C GLU A 47 -4.99 13.04 -5.42
N PRO A 48 -5.94 13.00 -6.38
CA PRO A 48 -5.86 12.09 -7.52
C PRO A 48 -4.68 12.37 -8.46
N ASN A 49 -4.07 13.55 -8.34
CA ASN A 49 -2.87 13.97 -9.08
C ASN A 49 -1.65 14.20 -8.16
N GLY A 50 -1.75 13.74 -6.91
CA GLY A 50 -0.74 13.88 -5.85
C GLY A 50 0.41 12.87 -5.99
N THR A 51 0.84 12.33 -4.87
CA THR A 51 1.85 11.26 -4.78
C THR A 51 1.21 9.90 -5.04
N GLU A 52 1.90 9.06 -5.81
CA GLU A 52 1.46 7.70 -6.09
C GLU A 52 2.20 6.68 -5.22
N LEU A 53 1.49 5.66 -4.78
CA LEU A 53 2.06 4.47 -4.13
C LEU A 53 2.17 3.34 -5.16
N GLN A 54 3.39 2.96 -5.50
CA GLN A 54 3.65 1.80 -6.33
C GLN A 54 3.52 0.51 -5.51
N LEU A 55 2.72 -0.42 -6.04
CA LEU A 55 2.62 -1.79 -5.55
C LEU A 55 3.64 -2.65 -6.31
N ALA A 56 4.90 -2.63 -5.86
CA ALA A 56 6.02 -3.24 -6.56
C ALA A 56 6.13 -4.75 -6.25
N LEU A 57 6.16 -5.60 -7.27
CA LEU A 57 6.34 -7.04 -7.06
C LEU A 57 7.72 -7.34 -6.44
N ASN A 58 7.75 -8.17 -5.40
CA ASN A 58 8.96 -8.52 -4.66
C ASN A 58 9.73 -9.73 -5.22
N ASN A 59 9.67 -9.96 -6.54
CA ASN A 59 10.31 -11.11 -7.19
C ASN A 59 11.85 -11.03 -7.23
N ASN A 60 12.43 -9.85 -6.99
CA ASN A 60 13.86 -9.70 -6.75
C ASN A 60 14.22 -10.23 -5.33
N PRO A 61 15.21 -11.12 -5.17
CA PRO A 61 15.60 -11.67 -3.87
C PRO A 61 15.88 -10.60 -2.79
N ALA A 62 16.47 -9.47 -3.16
CA ALA A 62 16.75 -8.37 -2.21
C ALA A 62 15.46 -7.69 -1.73
N ALA A 63 14.49 -7.48 -2.64
CA ALA A 63 13.19 -6.90 -2.29
C ALA A 63 12.41 -7.82 -1.34
N LYS A 64 12.42 -9.13 -1.61
CA LYS A 64 11.80 -10.13 -0.74
C LYS A 64 12.45 -10.18 0.64
N ALA A 65 13.79 -10.21 0.69
CA ALA A 65 14.52 -10.22 1.95
C ALA A 65 14.24 -8.96 2.80
N TYR A 66 14.24 -7.78 2.16
CA TYR A 66 13.90 -6.52 2.83
C TYR A 66 12.48 -6.54 3.40
N GLN A 67 11.49 -6.92 2.58
CA GLN A 67 10.08 -6.97 3.00
C GLN A 67 9.86 -7.93 4.16
N GLN A 68 10.48 -9.11 4.14
CA GLN A 68 10.39 -10.09 5.22
C GLN A 68 11.07 -9.60 6.51
N ALA A 69 12.26 -9.01 6.42
CA ALA A 69 13.00 -8.52 7.58
C ALA A 69 12.25 -7.39 8.29
N MET A 70 11.71 -6.42 7.53
CA MET A 70 10.92 -5.32 8.11
C MET A 70 9.64 -5.84 8.79
N PHE A 71 8.95 -6.79 8.15
CA PHE A 71 7.76 -7.40 8.73
C PHE A 71 8.05 -8.15 10.04
N GLN A 72 9.14 -8.94 10.09
CA GLN A 72 9.55 -9.67 11.30
C GLN A 72 9.92 -8.73 12.46
N GLN A 73 10.44 -7.54 12.16
CA GLN A 73 10.77 -6.52 13.15
C GLN A 73 9.54 -5.71 13.60
N GLY A 74 8.36 -5.94 13.01
CA GLY A 74 7.16 -5.13 13.26
C GLY A 74 7.27 -3.70 12.71
N GLN A 75 8.21 -3.44 11.79
CA GLN A 75 8.42 -2.12 11.21
C GLN A 75 7.38 -1.87 10.10
N PRO A 76 6.63 -0.76 10.15
CA PRO A 76 5.68 -0.43 9.08
C PRO A 76 6.41 -0.11 7.78
N ALA A 77 5.88 -0.61 6.65
CA ALA A 77 6.45 -0.37 5.32
C ALA A 77 6.13 1.03 4.76
N ALA A 78 5.05 1.64 5.23
CA ALA A 78 4.58 2.97 4.84
C ALA A 78 3.78 3.61 5.96
N MET A 79 3.64 4.93 5.91
CA MET A 79 2.77 5.70 6.78
C MET A 79 1.78 6.49 5.93
N PHE A 80 0.51 6.47 6.30
CA PHE A 80 -0.55 7.24 5.66
C PHE A 80 -1.14 8.21 6.68
N PHE A 81 -1.56 9.36 6.18
CA PHE A 81 -2.24 10.38 6.98
C PHE A 81 -3.74 10.28 6.78
N THR A 82 -4.52 10.50 7.83
CA THR A 82 -5.97 10.61 7.81
C THR A 82 -6.42 11.58 8.91
N ASP A 83 -7.53 12.28 8.66
CA ASP A 83 -8.15 13.19 9.62
C ASP A 83 -9.00 12.45 10.67
N ASP A 84 -9.41 11.20 10.40
CA ASP A 84 -10.23 10.39 11.32
C ASP A 84 -9.67 8.96 11.46
N VAL A 85 -8.63 8.83 12.29
CA VAL A 85 -7.98 7.53 12.58
C VAL A 85 -8.97 6.51 13.15
N LYS A 86 -9.95 6.94 13.95
CA LYS A 86 -10.92 6.02 14.59
C LYS A 86 -11.92 5.51 13.55
N GLY A 87 -12.49 6.39 12.74
CA GLY A 87 -13.41 6.01 11.66
C GLY A 87 -12.74 5.15 10.60
N ASP A 88 -11.51 5.49 10.19
CA ASP A 88 -10.77 4.67 9.23
C ASP A 88 -10.40 3.31 9.79
N TYR A 89 -9.99 3.21 11.05
CA TYR A 89 -9.74 1.93 11.70
C TYR A 89 -10.96 1.01 11.64
N GLU A 90 -12.15 1.49 12.03
CA GLU A 90 -13.38 0.69 12.02
C GLU A 90 -13.78 0.28 10.59
N ARG A 91 -13.72 1.22 9.63
CA ARG A 91 -14.03 0.96 8.21
C ARG A 91 -13.10 -0.10 7.61
N ILE A 92 -11.79 0.06 7.83
CA ILE A 92 -10.75 -0.82 7.27
C ILE A 92 -10.83 -2.20 7.92
N LYS A 93 -11.06 -2.27 9.24
CA LYS A 93 -11.25 -3.52 9.97
C LYS A 93 -12.52 -4.26 9.52
N ALA A 94 -13.64 -3.57 9.35
CA ALA A 94 -14.89 -4.16 8.87
C ALA A 94 -14.77 -4.74 7.44
N ARG A 95 -13.81 -4.24 6.65
CA ARG A 95 -13.47 -4.75 5.30
C ARG A 95 -12.44 -5.87 5.32
N GLY A 96 -12.08 -6.39 6.50
CA GLY A 96 -11.24 -7.57 6.66
C GLY A 96 -9.75 -7.31 6.83
N ALA A 97 -9.33 -6.07 7.08
CA ALA A 97 -7.95 -5.80 7.46
C ALA A 97 -7.66 -6.21 8.91
N GLU A 98 -6.45 -6.70 9.14
CA GLU A 98 -5.91 -6.96 10.46
C GLU A 98 -5.07 -5.77 10.93
N PHE A 99 -5.20 -5.42 12.21
CA PHE A 99 -4.38 -4.40 12.87
C PHE A 99 -3.59 -5.05 13.99
N THR A 100 -2.30 -4.72 14.06
CA THR A 100 -1.42 -5.16 15.16
C THR A 100 -1.69 -4.38 16.45
N MET A 101 -2.29 -3.20 16.35
CA MET A 101 -2.62 -2.33 17.47
C MET A 101 -3.84 -1.46 17.12
N PRO A 102 -4.80 -1.26 18.04
CA PRO A 102 -5.89 -0.31 17.84
C PRO A 102 -5.38 1.14 17.90
N PRO A 103 -6.17 2.13 17.45
CA PRO A 103 -5.86 3.55 17.63
C PRO A 103 -5.53 3.88 19.08
N LYS A 104 -4.52 4.73 19.28
CA LYS A 104 -4.15 5.33 20.58
C LYS A 104 -4.29 6.84 20.47
N ASP A 105 -4.69 7.47 21.57
CA ASP A 105 -4.78 8.93 21.69
C ASP A 105 -3.39 9.58 21.81
#